data_AF-A0A498DI22-F1
#
_entry.id   AF-A0A498DI22-F1
#
_cell.length_a   1.000
_cell.length_b   1.000
_cell.length_c   1.000
_cell.angle_alpha   90.00
_cell.angle_beta   90.00
_cell.angle_gamma   90.00
#
_symmetry.space_group_name_H-M   'P 1'
#
loop_
_entity.id
_entity.type
_entity.pdbx_description
1 polymer ?
#
loop_
_entity_poly.entity_id
_entity_poly.type
_entity_poly.pdbx_seq_one_letter_code
_entity_poly.pdbx_strand_id
1 'polypeptide(L)'
;MRLILLIPLLLLASCVTKPPAQEMSDARSAIKMAQELPGQQQNADKFLQSAEKALEEAAAAIQVERYERARNKALEAKRHAQQAARLKQSKHK
;
A
#
# COMPACT_ATOMS: atom_id res chain seq x y z
N MET A 1 13.15 11.56 48.65
CA MET A 1 12.03 11.32 47.71
C MET A 1 11.95 12.48 46.74
N ARG A 2 11.81 12.17 45.44
CA ARG A 2 11.15 12.99 44.40
C ARG A 2 11.82 14.31 44.01
N LEU A 3 12.57 14.25 42.92
CA LEU A 3 12.41 15.16 41.76
C LEU A 3 12.97 14.36 40.57
N ILE A 4 12.23 13.39 40.04
CA ILE A 4 11.56 13.54 38.73
C ILE A 4 12.28 14.59 37.88
N LEU A 5 13.44 14.19 37.34
CA LEU A 5 14.04 14.85 36.19
C LEU A 5 13.14 14.52 35.00
N LEU A 6 12.13 15.38 34.80
CA LEU A 6 11.36 15.49 33.58
C LEU A 6 12.34 15.75 32.44
N ILE A 7 12.72 14.68 31.73
CA ILE A 7 13.34 14.76 30.41
C ILE A 7 12.36 15.56 29.55
N PRO A 8 12.70 16.79 29.10
CA PRO A 8 11.83 17.46 28.17
C PRO A 8 11.92 16.71 26.84
N LEU A 9 10.83 16.01 26.56
CA LEU A 9 10.45 15.34 25.34
C LEU A 9 10.43 16.36 24.19
N LEU A 10 11.60 16.71 23.63
CA LEU A 10 11.69 17.38 22.33
C LEU A 10 11.68 16.32 21.22
N LEU A 11 10.50 15.75 20.99
CA LEU A 11 10.20 15.11 19.71
C LEU A 11 9.95 16.23 18.70
N LEU A 12 11.04 16.79 18.16
CA LEU A 12 11.02 17.55 16.93
C LEU A 12 10.68 16.57 15.80
N ALA A 13 9.39 16.29 15.64
CA ALA A 13 8.86 15.55 14.50
C ALA A 13 9.07 16.41 13.26
N SER A 14 10.22 16.23 12.61
CA SER A 14 10.47 16.80 11.29
C SER A 14 9.41 16.26 10.34
N CYS A 15 8.54 17.14 9.86
CA CYS A 15 7.67 16.91 8.72
C CYS A 15 8.52 16.81 7.45
N VAL A 16 9.42 15.84 7.38
CA VAL A 16 10.12 15.50 6.15
C VAL A 16 9.20 14.57 5.38
N THR A 17 8.75 15.02 4.22
CA THR A 17 7.93 14.24 3.30
C THR A 17 8.77 13.08 2.78
N LYS A 18 8.66 11.92 3.45
CA LYS A 18 9.38 10.70 3.07
C LYS A 18 8.59 9.90 2.04
N PRO A 19 9.27 9.05 1.25
CA PRO A 19 8.60 8.03 0.45
C PRO A 19 7.60 7.21 1.30
N PRO A 20 6.41 6.87 0.78
CA PRO A 20 5.36 6.16 1.51
C PRO A 20 5.65 4.65 1.59
N ALA A 21 6.74 4.27 2.27
CA ALA A 21 7.24 2.89 2.31
C ALA A 21 6.21 1.89 2.86
N GLN A 22 5.41 2.31 3.85
CA GLN A 22 4.39 1.48 4.45
C GLN A 22 3.26 1.17 3.45
N GLU A 23 2.71 2.18 2.79
CA GLU A 23 1.67 1.99 1.77
C GLU A 23 2.16 1.12 0.59
N MET A 24 3.43 1.27 0.20
CA MET A 24 4.04 0.43 -0.83
C MET A 24 4.14 -1.04 -0.39
N SER A 25 4.53 -1.29 0.87
CA SER A 25 4.61 -2.65 1.43
C SER A 25 3.24 -3.30 1.55
N ASP A 26 2.25 -2.55 2.03
CA ASP A 26 0.85 -2.98 2.11
C ASP A 26 0.30 -3.36 0.73
N ALA A 27 0.56 -2.54 -0.28
CA ALA A 27 0.12 -2.80 -1.66
C ALA A 27 0.76 -4.07 -2.23
N ARG A 28 2.08 -4.25 -2.06
CA ARG A 28 2.80 -5.48 -2.48
C ARG A 28 2.23 -6.71 -1.81
N SER A 29 1.99 -6.64 -0.51
CA SER A 29 1.43 -7.75 0.27
C SER A 29 0.02 -8.10 -0.22
N ALA A 30 -0.82 -7.10 -0.46
CA ALA A 30 -2.18 -7.30 -0.98
C ALA A 30 -2.18 -7.94 -2.38
N ILE A 31 -1.30 -7.49 -3.29
CA ILE A 31 -1.15 -8.09 -4.63
C ILE A 31 -0.72 -9.55 -4.52
N LYS A 32 0.30 -9.84 -3.72
CA LYS A 32 0.80 -11.20 -3.50
C LYS A 32 -0.31 -12.12 -2.98
N MET A 33 -1.05 -11.68 -1.96
CA MET A 33 -2.20 -12.43 -1.43
C MET A 33 -3.26 -12.69 -2.51
N ALA A 34 -3.58 -11.69 -3.32
CA ALA A 34 -4.57 -11.83 -4.40
C ALA A 34 -4.11 -12.77 -5.52
N GLN A 35 -2.80 -12.81 -5.81
CA GLN A 35 -2.20 -13.74 -6.78
C GLN A 35 -2.25 -15.19 -6.28
N GLU A 36 -1.96 -15.41 -4.99
CA GLU A 36 -1.94 -16.73 -4.34
C GLU A 36 -3.33 -17.35 -4.16
N LEU A 37 -4.40 -16.55 -4.21
CA LEU A 37 -5.76 -17.07 -4.09
C LEU A 37 -6.15 -17.94 -5.30
N PRO A 38 -6.75 -19.12 -5.05
CA PRO A 38 -7.32 -19.93 -6.11
C PRO A 38 -8.57 -19.24 -6.70
N GLY A 39 -8.81 -19.48 -7.98
CA GLY A 39 -9.94 -18.92 -8.72
C GLY A 39 -9.51 -18.12 -9.95
N GLN A 40 -9.86 -18.64 -11.14
CA GLN A 40 -9.76 -17.89 -12.39
C GLN A 40 -11.08 -17.15 -12.63
N GLN A 41 -10.97 -15.83 -12.63
CA GLN A 41 -12.06 -14.92 -12.94
C GLN A 41 -11.48 -13.74 -13.71
N GLN A 42 -11.87 -13.59 -14.97
CA GLN A 42 -11.34 -12.53 -15.84
C GLN A 42 -11.46 -11.14 -15.21
N ASN A 43 -12.53 -10.90 -14.43
CA ASN A 43 -12.67 -9.64 -13.69
C ASN A 43 -11.65 -9.50 -12.56
N ALA A 44 -11.33 -10.59 -11.83
CA ALA A 44 -10.29 -10.56 -10.82
C ALA A 44 -8.90 -10.30 -11.44
N ASP A 45 -8.63 -10.87 -12.62
CA ASP A 45 -7.38 -10.67 -13.35
C ASP A 45 -7.23 -9.21 -13.80
N LYS A 46 -8.32 -8.57 -14.28
CA LYS A 46 -8.34 -7.13 -14.61
C LYS A 46 -8.03 -6.26 -13.39
N PHE A 47 -8.57 -6.59 -12.21
CA PHE A 47 -8.25 -5.89 -10.98
C PHE A 47 -6.80 -6.13 -10.53
N LEU A 48 -6.25 -7.34 -10.68
CA LEU A 48 -4.84 -7.61 -10.42
C LEU A 48 -3.91 -6.79 -11.32
N GLN A 49 -4.17 -6.77 -12.63
CA GLN A 49 -3.42 -5.94 -13.58
C GLN A 49 -3.51 -4.45 -13.23
N SER A 50 -4.69 -3.98 -12.81
CA SER A 50 -4.87 -2.59 -12.37
C SER A 50 -4.09 -2.29 -11.08
N ALA A 51 -4.00 -3.26 -10.16
CA ALA A 51 -3.21 -3.13 -8.94
C ALA A 51 -1.71 -3.03 -9.23
N GLU A 52 -1.19 -3.91 -10.09
CA GLU A 52 0.21 -3.93 -10.50
C GLU A 52 0.61 -2.64 -11.22
N LYS A 53 -0.22 -2.18 -12.17
CA LYS A 53 -0.02 -0.91 -12.86
C LYS A 53 -0.02 0.28 -11.90
N ALA A 54 -0.96 0.33 -10.95
CA ALA A 54 -0.98 1.41 -9.96
C ALA A 54 0.26 1.38 -9.05
N LEU A 55 0.79 0.21 -8.71
CA LEU A 55 2.03 0.08 -7.93
C LEU A 55 3.26 0.53 -8.74
N GLU A 56 3.30 0.26 -10.04
CA GLU A 56 4.32 0.76 -10.94
C GLU A 56 4.27 2.29 -11.06
N GLU A 57 3.08 2.86 -11.23
CA GLU A 57 2.87 4.32 -11.24
C GLU A 57 3.28 4.96 -9.89
N ALA A 58 3.06 4.26 -8.76
CA ALA A 58 3.51 4.69 -7.46
C ALA A 58 5.05 4.72 -7.37
N ALA A 59 5.72 3.67 -7.86
CA ALA A 59 7.17 3.60 -7.91
C ALA A 59 7.76 4.70 -8.81
N ALA A 60 7.16 4.94 -9.98
CA ALA A 60 7.56 6.03 -10.86
C ALA A 60 7.39 7.41 -10.21
N ALA A 61 6.34 7.61 -9.42
CA ALA A 61 6.14 8.85 -8.67
C ALA A 61 7.20 9.07 -7.57
N ILE A 62 7.70 7.99 -6.94
CA ILE A 62 8.83 8.06 -5.99
C ILE A 62 10.10 8.55 -6.70
N GLN A 63 10.38 8.08 -7.93
CA GLN A 63 11.58 8.47 -8.68
C GLN A 63 11.65 9.97 -8.99
N VAL A 64 10.50 10.65 -9.06
CA VAL A 64 10.40 12.10 -9.28
C VAL A 64 9.95 12.85 -8.04
N GLU A 65 10.15 12.26 -6.86
CA GLU A 65 9.88 12.84 -5.52
C GLU A 65 8.42 13.28 -5.29
N ARG A 66 7.47 12.78 -6.09
CA ARG A 66 6.04 13.05 -5.95
C ARG A 66 5.42 12.09 -4.94
N TYR A 67 5.82 12.18 -3.68
CA TYR A 67 5.45 11.21 -2.63
C TYR A 67 3.94 11.14 -2.34
N GLU A 68 3.21 12.25 -2.39
CA GLU A 68 1.73 12.22 -2.26
C GLU A 68 1.09 11.45 -3.42
N ARG A 69 1.58 11.65 -4.65
CA ARG A 69 1.11 10.86 -5.81
C ARG A 69 1.45 9.39 -5.63
N ALA A 70 2.66 9.08 -5.17
CA ALA A 70 3.08 7.71 -4.88
C ALA A 70 2.16 7.06 -3.84
N ARG A 71 1.83 7.78 -2.76
CA ARG A 71 0.96 7.30 -1.69
C ARG A 71 -0.44 6.98 -2.21
N ASN A 72 -1.02 7.90 -2.96
CA ASN A 72 -2.35 7.71 -3.56
C ASN A 72 -2.38 6.51 -4.51
N LYS A 73 -1.32 6.33 -5.31
CA LYS A 73 -1.18 5.20 -6.22
C LYS A 73 -0.94 3.87 -5.52
N ALA A 74 -0.17 3.84 -4.43
CA ALA A 74 -0.01 2.67 -3.59
C ALA A 74 -1.34 2.25 -2.93
N LEU A 75 -2.11 3.22 -2.42
CA LEU A 75 -3.45 2.96 -1.87
C LEU A 75 -4.43 2.47 -2.95
N GLU A 76 -4.34 3.00 -4.16
CA GLU A 76 -5.10 2.50 -5.32
C GLU A 76 -4.75 1.04 -5.64
N ALA A 77 -3.46 0.72 -5.70
CA ALA A 77 -2.99 -0.64 -5.91
C ALA A 77 -3.54 -1.61 -4.85
N LYS A 78 -3.45 -1.24 -3.57
CA LYS A 78 -4.01 -2.02 -2.46
C LYS A 78 -5.51 -2.29 -2.63
N ARG A 79 -6.31 -1.28 -3.01
CA ARG A 79 -7.76 -1.44 -3.21
C ARG A 79 -8.08 -2.38 -4.37
N HIS A 80 -7.40 -2.24 -5.49
CA HIS A 80 -7.59 -3.12 -6.65
C HIS A 80 -7.23 -4.56 -6.31
N ALA A 81 -6.11 -4.79 -5.60
CA ALA A 81 -5.71 -6.12 -5.16
C ALA A 81 -6.74 -6.75 -4.20
N GLN A 82 -7.25 -5.97 -3.24
CA GLN A 82 -8.32 -6.43 -2.34
C GLN A 82 -9.60 -6.78 -3.10
N GLN A 83 -9.96 -6.02 -4.14
CA GLN A 83 -11.11 -6.33 -4.98
C GLN A 83 -10.91 -7.62 -5.78
N ALA A 84 -9.71 -7.84 -6.35
CA ALA A 84 -9.38 -9.10 -7.01
C ALA A 84 -9.50 -10.29 -6.05
N ALA A 85 -8.96 -10.16 -4.83
CA ALA A 85 -9.05 -11.18 -3.79
C ALA A 85 -10.50 -11.54 -3.44
N ARG A 86 -11.37 -10.53 -3.25
CA ARG A 86 -12.80 -10.72 -3.00
C ARG A 86 -13.49 -11.49 -4.12
N LEU A 87 -13.20 -11.15 -5.38
CA LEU A 87 -13.79 -11.82 -6.53
C LEU A 87 -13.36 -13.28 -6.60
N LYS A 88 -12.08 -13.59 -6.35
CA LYS A 88 -11.58 -14.98 -6.29
C LYS A 88 -12.22 -15.77 -5.15
N GLN A 89 -12.34 -15.18 -3.96
CA GLN A 89 -12.96 -15.83 -2.79
C GLN A 89 -14.47 -16.06 -2.96
N SER A 90 -15.19 -15.14 -3.62
CA SER A 90 -16.64 -15.27 -3.82
C SER A 90 -17.06 -16.49 -4.64
N LYS A 91 -16.15 -17.03 -5.46
CA LYS A 91 -16.37 -18.22 -6.29
C LYS A 91 -16.13 -19.53 -5.53
N HIS A 92 -15.45 -19.47 -4.38
CA HIS A 92 -15.14 -20.62 -3.53
C HIS A 92 -16.16 -20.86 -2.41
N LYS A 93 -17.22 -20.04 -2.35
CA LYS A 93 -18.31 -20.15 -1.38
C LYS A 93 -19.52 -20.78 -2.03
#